data_AF-A0A1I5DEX1-F1
#
_entry.id   AF-A0A1I5DEX1-F1
#
_cell.length_a   1.000
_cell.length_b   1.000
_cell.length_c   1.000
_cell.angle_alpha   90.00
_cell.angle_beta   90.00
_cell.angle_gamma   90.00
#
_symmetry.space_group_name_H-M   'P 1'
#
loop_
_entity.id
_entity.type
_entity.pdbx_description
1 polymer ?
#
loop_
_entity_poly.entity_id
_entity_poly.type
_entity_poly.pdbx_seq_one_letter_code
_entity_poly.pdbx_strand_id
1 'polypeptide(L)'
;MYLVMVLRDKPKLELIWRLLTPWLYNLKICFIFRISICLLAMVFFTKKDIWLLTNRIDFLVAQFTPAKVVHFVPAKVVHFNPARVVYYDRFLHCDYVGKSDTFWTQAQLEYVRSIAMQQAFDKIVKPELDKLKNSFKQLERNSRNSLIQFKVKTTDNNFSFPIKYYSEEELETNLTCDNCGLKFAIYGVFSNCPDCNKTNAFLIYEKSLEVIKKKLEIFSKPEIPGDILEISLISILTAAISAFDGLGKELRNKKPHHYPSKPKNLFQNMYLLNEKMNNLILENHSDYNELLKWFQLRHIFEHNMGVVDEDCVRKVPELNYLKGRKFKLTVSQLDEFIISMKELGRIIKEDYNE
;
A
#
# COMPACT_ATOMS: atom_id res chain seq x y z
N MET A 1 4.16 -2.86 61.63
CA MET A 1 2.99 -1.97 61.39
C MET A 1 3.10 -1.42 59.98
N TYR A 2 2.51 -2.10 59.00
CA TYR A 2 2.47 -1.64 57.61
C TYR A 2 1.00 -1.35 57.27
N LEU A 3 0.74 -0.10 56.89
CA LEU A 3 -0.56 0.41 56.51
C LEU A 3 -0.92 -0.19 55.13
N VAL A 4 -1.80 -1.18 55.09
CA VAL A 4 -2.35 -1.74 53.85
C VAL A 4 -3.48 -0.83 53.39
N MET A 5 -3.23 0.05 52.42
CA MET A 5 -4.29 0.76 51.71
C MET A 5 -4.88 -0.16 50.64
N VAL A 6 -6.10 -0.63 50.90
CA VAL A 6 -6.94 -1.39 49.96
C VAL A 6 -7.52 -0.39 48.94
N LEU A 7 -7.05 -0.42 47.70
CA LEU A 7 -7.77 0.21 46.57
C LEU A 7 -8.80 -0.78 46.04
N ARG A 8 -10.01 -0.67 46.57
CA ARG A 8 -11.20 -1.40 46.12
C ARG A 8 -11.78 -0.71 44.88
N ASP A 9 -12.14 -1.52 43.89
CA ASP A 9 -13.07 -1.24 42.78
C ASP A 9 -12.88 0.06 41.98
N LYS A 10 -12.06 0.02 40.94
CA LYS A 10 -12.24 0.88 39.75
C LYS A 10 -11.98 0.11 38.45
N PRO A 11 -13.02 -0.30 37.70
CA PRO A 11 -12.87 -1.02 36.42
C PRO A 11 -12.15 -0.20 35.32
N LYS A 12 -12.01 1.12 35.51
CA LYS A 12 -11.31 2.02 34.59
C LYS A 12 -9.78 1.88 34.62
N LEU A 13 -9.20 1.42 35.74
CA LEU A 13 -7.74 1.20 35.84
C LEU A 13 -7.30 -0.09 35.16
N GLU A 14 -8.17 -1.10 35.11
CA GLU A 14 -7.92 -2.36 34.39
C GLU A 14 -7.85 -2.14 32.87
N LEU A 15 -8.67 -1.23 32.34
CA LEU A 15 -8.66 -0.84 30.93
C LEU A 15 -7.36 -0.09 30.55
N ILE A 16 -6.87 0.79 31.44
CA ILE A 16 -5.58 1.47 31.28
C ILE A 16 -4.43 0.44 31.27
N TRP A 17 -4.52 -0.59 32.11
CA TRP A 17 -3.53 -1.67 32.18
C TRP A 17 -3.52 -2.54 30.90
N ARG A 18 -4.70 -2.86 30.35
CA ARG A 18 -4.85 -3.63 29.08
C ARG A 18 -4.42 -2.85 27.83
N LEU A 19 -4.50 -1.53 27.84
CA LEU A 19 -4.08 -0.68 26.71
C LEU A 19 -2.56 -0.40 26.69
N LEU A 20 -1.90 -0.39 27.85
CA LEU A 20 -0.46 -0.09 27.98
C LEU A 20 0.44 -1.34 27.96
N THR A 21 -0.11 -2.52 28.22
CA THR A 21 0.64 -3.80 28.28
C THR A 21 1.42 -4.14 27.01
N PRO A 22 0.88 -3.93 25.79
CA PRO A 22 1.64 -4.21 24.57
C PRO A 22 2.87 -3.31 24.39
N TRP A 23 2.86 -2.09 24.96
CA TRP A 23 3.97 -1.14 24.86
C TRP A 23 5.05 -1.36 25.94
N LEU A 24 4.68 -1.84 27.12
CA LEU A 24 5.63 -2.19 28.19
C LEU A 24 6.54 -3.39 27.83
N TYR A 25 6.11 -4.24 26.91
CA TYR A 25 6.93 -5.36 26.40
C TYR A 25 8.11 -4.91 25.51
N ASN A 26 8.03 -3.71 24.91
CA ASN A 26 9.01 -3.21 23.94
C ASN A 26 10.06 -2.24 24.53
N LEU A 27 9.96 -1.87 25.80
CA LEU A 27 10.94 -1.02 26.49
C LEU A 27 11.98 -1.90 27.21
N LYS A 28 13.26 -1.82 26.78
CA LYS A 28 14.43 -2.41 27.47
C LYS A 28 14.67 -1.69 28.80
N ILE A 29 13.82 -1.92 29.80
CA ILE A 29 13.99 -1.43 31.18
C ILE A 29 14.35 -2.61 32.09
N CYS A 30 15.36 -2.37 32.94
CA CYS A 30 16.08 -3.33 33.77
C CYS A 30 15.26 -4.45 34.42
N PHE A 31 15.83 -5.65 34.36
CA PHE A 31 15.33 -6.93 34.90
C PHE A 31 14.88 -6.88 36.37
N ILE A 32 15.44 -5.96 37.17
CA ILE A 32 15.09 -5.78 38.59
C ILE A 32 13.70 -5.16 38.77
N PHE A 33 13.21 -4.35 37.81
CA PHE A 33 11.86 -3.76 37.87
C PHE A 33 10.75 -4.76 37.51
N ARG A 34 11.08 -5.79 36.70
CA ARG A 34 10.16 -6.88 36.32
C ARG A 34 9.83 -7.80 37.49
N ILE A 35 10.78 -8.09 38.38
CA ILE A 35 10.57 -9.02 39.49
C ILE A 35 9.68 -8.41 40.59
N SER A 36 9.84 -7.12 40.88
CA SER A 36 9.03 -6.43 41.91
C SER A 36 7.56 -6.26 41.53
N ILE A 37 7.25 -6.13 40.23
CA ILE A 37 5.87 -6.02 39.73
C ILE A 37 5.21 -7.40 39.59
N CYS A 38 5.96 -8.43 39.19
CA CYS A 38 5.45 -9.81 39.15
C CYS A 38 5.15 -10.37 40.55
N LEU A 39 5.94 -10.02 41.57
CA LEU A 39 5.68 -10.41 42.96
C LEU A 39 4.43 -9.74 43.54
N LEU A 40 4.10 -8.52 43.11
CA LEU A 40 2.85 -7.84 43.46
C LEU A 40 1.63 -8.48 42.78
N ALA A 41 1.78 -9.00 41.56
CA ALA A 41 0.70 -9.64 40.81
C ALA A 41 0.37 -11.05 41.32
N MET A 42 1.34 -11.81 41.86
CA MET A 42 1.09 -13.17 42.37
C MET A 42 0.24 -13.22 43.65
N VAL A 43 0.09 -12.10 44.38
CA VAL A 43 -0.72 -12.03 45.60
C VAL A 43 -2.24 -11.95 45.28
N PHE A 44 -2.63 -11.76 44.02
CA PHE A 44 -4.02 -11.42 43.65
C PHE A 44 -4.79 -12.45 42.81
N PHE A 45 -4.22 -13.59 42.43
CA PHE A 45 -4.93 -14.59 41.62
C PHE A 45 -5.28 -15.85 42.41
N THR A 46 -6.55 -16.25 42.37
CA THR A 46 -6.99 -17.53 42.92
C THR A 46 -6.90 -18.63 41.86
N LYS A 47 -6.80 -19.91 42.27
CA LYS A 47 -6.69 -21.08 41.36
C LYS A 47 -7.77 -21.15 40.28
N LYS A 48 -8.92 -20.49 40.47
CA LYS A 48 -10.03 -20.45 39.52
C LYS A 48 -9.76 -19.55 38.31
N ASP A 49 -8.95 -18.51 38.50
CA ASP A 49 -8.65 -17.49 37.48
C ASP A 49 -7.61 -17.99 36.45
N ILE A 50 -6.72 -18.89 36.88
CA ILE A 50 -5.70 -19.52 36.03
C ILE A 50 -6.32 -20.54 35.06
N TRP A 51 -7.44 -21.18 35.43
CA TRP A 51 -8.12 -22.18 34.57
C TRP A 51 -8.87 -21.56 33.39
N LEU A 52 -9.31 -20.31 33.50
CA LEU A 52 -10.00 -19.58 32.42
C LEU A 52 -9.05 -19.04 31.33
N LEU A 53 -7.75 -18.90 31.64
CA LEU A 53 -6.75 -18.34 30.73
C LEU A 53 -6.24 -19.35 29.67
N THR A 54 -6.41 -20.66 29.90
CA THR A 54 -5.85 -21.70 29.01
C THR A 54 -6.80 -22.23 27.94
N ASN A 55 -8.11 -21.91 27.97
CA ASN A 55 -9.11 -22.65 27.17
C ASN A 55 -10.11 -21.84 26.32
N ARG A 56 -9.89 -20.55 26.01
CA ARG A 56 -10.69 -19.85 24.99
C ARG A 56 -9.89 -18.80 24.21
N ILE A 57 -9.36 -19.22 23.07
CA ILE A 57 -9.14 -18.31 21.94
C ILE A 57 -9.95 -18.91 20.79
N ASP A 58 -11.25 -18.62 20.79
CA ASP A 58 -12.10 -18.75 19.61
C ASP A 58 -12.96 -17.49 19.50
N PHE A 59 -13.08 -17.05 18.25
CA PHE A 59 -13.80 -15.90 17.74
C PHE A 59 -15.00 -15.41 18.57
N LEU A 60 -15.05 -14.10 18.80
CA LEU A 60 -16.29 -13.39 19.16
C LEU A 60 -16.47 -12.20 18.21
N VAL A 61 -17.11 -12.50 17.08
CA VAL A 61 -17.85 -11.55 16.26
C VAL A 61 -19.08 -11.14 17.07
N ALA A 62 -19.15 -9.89 17.50
CA ALA A 62 -20.35 -9.35 18.13
C ALA A 62 -21.37 -8.95 17.05
N GLN A 63 -22.36 -9.81 16.80
CA GLN A 63 -23.60 -9.42 16.15
C GLN A 63 -24.41 -8.53 17.09
N PHE A 64 -24.68 -7.29 16.68
CA PHE A 64 -25.66 -6.43 17.34
C PHE A 64 -26.99 -6.48 16.56
N THR A 65 -28.01 -7.08 17.15
CA THR A 65 -29.42 -6.89 16.75
C THR A 65 -30.01 -5.63 17.41
N PRO A 66 -30.97 -4.95 16.76
CA PRO A 66 -31.32 -3.56 17.07
C PRO A 66 -32.27 -3.48 18.27
N ALA A 67 -31.96 -2.61 19.23
CA ALA A 67 -32.91 -2.21 20.26
C ALA A 67 -32.95 -0.68 20.37
N LYS A 68 -34.13 -0.15 20.02
CA LYS A 68 -34.77 1.11 20.42
C LYS A 68 -33.95 2.41 20.30
N VAL A 69 -34.43 3.22 19.36
CA VAL A 69 -34.16 4.64 19.15
C VAL A 69 -34.22 5.41 20.47
N VAL A 70 -33.10 6.02 20.87
CA VAL A 70 -33.07 7.10 21.86
C VAL A 70 -32.64 8.36 21.11
N HIS A 71 -33.55 9.32 21.00
CA HIS A 71 -33.29 10.63 20.44
C HIS A 71 -32.22 11.36 21.27
N PHE A 72 -31.07 11.62 20.66
CA PHE A 72 -30.14 12.64 21.14
C PHE A 72 -30.38 13.93 20.36
N VAL A 73 -30.72 15.00 21.08
CA VAL A 73 -30.80 16.37 20.56
C VAL A 73 -29.38 16.85 20.23
N PRO A 74 -29.06 17.26 18.99
CA PRO A 74 -27.73 17.71 18.63
C PRO A 74 -27.55 19.19 18.97
N ALA A 75 -26.66 19.51 19.90
CA ALA A 75 -26.10 20.85 20.02
C ALA A 75 -24.87 20.95 19.11
N LYS A 76 -24.94 21.89 18.14
CA LYS A 76 -23.93 22.28 17.14
C LYS A 76 -23.83 21.39 15.90
N VAL A 77 -24.71 21.70 14.94
CA VAL A 77 -24.56 21.40 13.52
C VAL A 77 -23.37 22.20 12.98
N VAL A 78 -22.29 21.52 12.61
CA VAL A 78 -21.34 22.06 11.62
C VAL A 78 -22.05 21.92 10.28
N HIS A 79 -22.44 23.04 9.69
CA HIS A 79 -23.05 23.07 8.36
C HIS A 79 -22.07 22.47 7.34
N PHE A 80 -22.30 21.21 6.96
CA PHE A 80 -21.76 20.66 5.73
C PHE A 80 -22.68 21.13 4.60
N ASN A 81 -22.19 21.98 3.72
CA ASN A 81 -22.92 22.44 2.54
C ASN A 81 -23.01 21.27 1.53
N PRO A 82 -24.20 20.65 1.30
CA PRO A 82 -24.30 19.43 0.48
C PRO A 82 -24.43 19.72 -1.02
N ALA A 83 -24.47 20.98 -1.45
CA ALA A 83 -24.78 21.34 -2.82
C ALA A 83 -23.51 21.44 -3.69
N ARG A 84 -22.85 20.30 -3.98
CA ARG A 84 -22.05 20.10 -5.22
C ARG A 84 -21.41 18.71 -5.41
N VAL A 85 -21.69 17.73 -4.56
CA VAL A 85 -21.16 16.37 -4.75
C VAL A 85 -22.34 15.45 -5.06
N VAL A 86 -22.59 15.24 -6.35
CA VAL A 86 -23.39 14.11 -6.80
C VAL A 86 -22.60 12.86 -6.44
N TYR A 87 -23.01 12.17 -5.38
CA TYR A 87 -22.47 10.87 -5.03
C TYR A 87 -22.85 9.88 -6.14
N TYR A 88 -21.94 9.64 -7.08
CA TYR A 88 -21.96 8.38 -7.81
C TYR A 88 -21.49 7.31 -6.83
N ASP A 89 -22.42 6.44 -6.44
CA ASP A 89 -22.21 5.27 -5.58
C ASP A 89 -21.41 4.17 -6.31
N ARG A 90 -20.27 4.56 -6.88
CA ARG A 90 -19.39 3.70 -7.67
C ARG A 90 -17.94 4.17 -7.54
N PHE A 91 -17.45 4.16 -6.30
CA PHE A 91 -16.02 4.36 -6.02
C PHE A 91 -15.27 3.02 -6.08
N LEU A 92 -14.88 2.70 -7.32
CA LEU A 92 -13.56 2.25 -7.73
C LEU A 92 -12.73 1.25 -6.90
N HIS A 93 -13.15 -0.02 -6.90
CA HIS A 93 -12.23 -1.15 -6.98
C HIS A 93 -12.72 -2.11 -8.07
N CYS A 94 -11.77 -2.59 -8.89
CA CYS A 94 -11.97 -3.63 -9.90
C CYS A 94 -12.77 -4.81 -9.31
N ASP A 95 -13.94 -5.08 -9.91
CA ASP A 95 -14.85 -6.22 -9.69
C ASP A 95 -15.31 -6.56 -8.26
N TYR A 96 -15.01 -5.75 -7.25
CA TYR A 96 -15.45 -5.98 -5.88
C TYR A 96 -16.86 -5.40 -5.63
N VAL A 97 -17.84 -6.28 -5.45
CA VAL A 97 -19.19 -5.93 -5.00
C VAL A 97 -19.31 -6.24 -3.51
N GLY A 98 -19.25 -5.19 -2.69
CA GLY A 98 -19.31 -5.27 -1.23
C GLY A 98 -20.33 -4.32 -0.63
N LYS A 99 -20.62 -4.50 0.66
CA LYS A 99 -21.39 -3.53 1.45
C LYS A 99 -20.53 -2.32 1.78
N SER A 100 -21.14 -1.17 2.04
CA SER A 100 -20.42 0.10 2.30
C SER A 100 -19.37 0.03 3.43
N ASP A 101 -19.48 -0.93 4.35
CA ASP A 101 -18.55 -1.18 5.45
C ASP A 101 -17.27 -1.94 5.06
N THR A 102 -17.13 -2.31 3.80
CA THR A 102 -16.00 -3.13 3.30
C THR A 102 -14.97 -2.36 2.46
N PHE A 103 -15.19 -1.07 2.18
CA PHE A 103 -14.40 -0.28 1.23
C PHE A 103 -13.20 0.48 1.86
N TRP A 104 -12.69 0.05 3.02
CA TRP A 104 -11.60 0.76 3.70
C TRP A 104 -10.22 0.21 3.33
N THR A 105 -9.28 1.07 2.95
CA THR A 105 -7.87 0.68 2.76
C THR A 105 -7.17 0.49 4.10
N GLN A 106 -6.11 -0.31 4.12
CA GLN A 106 -5.30 -0.51 5.33
C GLN A 106 -4.71 0.82 5.85
N ALA A 107 -4.33 1.72 4.94
CA ALA A 107 -3.82 3.05 5.29
C ALA A 107 -4.90 3.94 5.93
N GLN A 108 -6.14 3.93 5.39
CA GLN A 108 -7.28 4.61 5.99
C GLN A 108 -7.60 4.08 7.40
N LEU A 109 -7.58 2.76 7.59
CA LEU A 109 -7.79 2.13 8.91
C LEU A 109 -6.71 2.55 9.91
N GLU A 110 -5.46 2.66 9.48
CA GLU A 110 -4.35 3.11 10.33
C GLU A 110 -4.46 4.59 10.72
N TYR A 111 -4.90 5.46 9.81
CA TYR A 111 -5.21 6.86 10.13
C TYR A 111 -6.32 6.96 11.16
N VAL A 112 -7.47 6.30 10.92
CA VAL A 112 -8.62 6.29 11.84
C VAL A 112 -8.20 5.80 13.23
N ARG A 113 -7.39 4.75 13.32
CA ARG A 113 -6.83 4.26 14.58
C ARG A 113 -5.96 5.31 15.27
N SER A 114 -5.10 6.01 14.54
CA SER A 114 -4.22 7.04 15.12
C SER A 114 -5.02 8.23 15.71
N ILE A 115 -6.08 8.66 15.02
CA ILE A 115 -6.99 9.71 15.51
C ILE A 115 -7.77 9.23 16.73
N ALA A 116 -8.30 8.00 16.69
CA ALA A 116 -9.04 7.43 17.81
C ALA A 116 -8.16 7.32 19.07
N MET A 117 -6.90 6.89 18.92
CA MET A 117 -5.93 6.82 20.02
C MET A 117 -5.60 8.20 20.59
N GLN A 118 -5.36 9.20 19.73
CA GLN A 118 -5.12 10.58 20.16
C GLN A 118 -6.32 11.12 20.96
N GLN A 119 -7.54 10.94 20.46
CA GLN A 119 -8.75 11.38 21.15
C GLN A 119 -8.97 10.65 22.48
N ALA A 120 -8.71 9.34 22.54
CA ALA A 120 -8.82 8.57 23.77
C ALA A 120 -7.81 9.05 24.82
N PHE A 121 -6.58 9.34 24.41
CA PHE A 121 -5.57 9.89 25.30
C PHE A 121 -5.97 11.27 25.84
N ASP A 122 -6.37 12.18 24.95
CA ASP A 122 -6.70 13.56 25.32
C ASP A 122 -7.94 13.63 26.21
N LYS A 123 -8.95 12.78 25.99
CA LYS A 123 -10.21 12.81 26.75
C LYS A 123 -10.23 11.95 28.00
N ILE A 124 -9.44 10.88 28.06
CA ILE A 124 -9.49 9.90 29.14
C ILE A 124 -8.20 9.89 29.94
N VAL A 125 -7.06 9.71 29.28
CA VAL A 125 -5.79 9.46 29.96
C VAL A 125 -5.21 10.76 30.54
N LYS A 126 -5.16 11.82 29.73
CA LYS A 126 -4.57 13.11 30.13
C LYS A 126 -5.27 13.73 31.35
N PRO A 127 -6.61 13.80 31.44
CA PRO A 127 -7.28 14.35 32.62
C PRO A 127 -7.04 13.54 33.89
N GLU A 128 -6.91 12.21 33.79
CA GLU A 128 -6.63 11.36 34.96
C GLU A 128 -5.16 11.50 35.41
N LEU A 129 -4.22 11.62 34.46
CA LEU A 129 -2.83 11.94 34.78
C LEU A 129 -2.71 13.33 35.43
N ASP A 130 -3.47 14.32 34.95
CA ASP A 130 -3.49 15.67 35.53
C ASP A 130 -4.06 15.67 36.96
N LYS A 131 -5.15 14.92 37.21
CA LYS A 131 -5.69 14.72 38.56
C LYS A 131 -4.65 14.09 39.49
N LEU A 132 -3.99 13.04 39.03
CA LEU A 132 -2.94 12.33 39.78
C LEU A 132 -1.75 13.27 40.09
N LYS A 133 -1.30 14.04 39.09
CA LYS A 133 -0.27 15.08 39.26
C LYS A 133 -0.68 16.11 40.32
N ASN A 134 -1.94 16.56 40.31
CA ASN A 134 -2.46 17.51 41.28
C ASN A 134 -2.53 16.91 42.69
N SER A 135 -2.94 15.64 42.84
CA SER A 135 -2.93 14.93 44.12
C SER A 135 -1.51 14.82 44.69
N PHE A 136 -0.51 14.51 43.87
CA PHE A 136 0.88 14.48 44.30
C PHE A 136 1.42 15.87 44.71
N LYS A 137 1.08 16.92 43.96
CA LYS A 137 1.42 18.30 44.34
C LYS A 137 0.76 18.71 45.68
N GLN A 138 -0.46 18.24 45.94
CA GLN A 138 -1.14 18.49 47.21
C GLN A 138 -0.45 17.76 48.37
N LEU A 139 -0.04 16.51 48.17
CA LEU A 139 0.76 15.75 49.15
C LEU A 139 2.09 16.45 49.46
N GLU A 140 2.80 16.91 48.43
CA GLU A 140 4.03 17.70 48.61
C GLU A 140 3.79 18.94 49.49
N ARG A 141 2.74 19.72 49.21
CA ARG A 141 2.38 20.91 50.01
C ARG A 141 2.08 20.56 51.46
N ASN A 142 1.29 19.51 51.69
CA ASN A 142 0.90 19.08 53.04
C ASN A 142 2.08 18.54 53.84
N SER A 143 3.09 17.98 53.16
CA SER A 143 4.27 17.40 53.81
C SER A 143 5.38 18.41 54.16
N ARG A 144 5.21 19.70 53.84
CA ARG A 144 6.26 20.72 54.08
C ARG A 144 6.56 20.97 55.56
N ASN A 145 5.60 20.69 56.45
CA ASN A 145 5.72 20.89 57.89
C ASN A 145 5.71 19.56 58.68
N SER A 146 5.91 18.42 58.00
CA SER A 146 6.00 17.10 58.64
C SER A 146 7.44 16.60 58.73
N LEU A 147 7.68 15.63 59.61
CA LEU A 147 8.97 14.94 59.79
C LEU A 147 9.53 14.31 58.50
N ILE A 148 8.67 14.06 57.50
CA ILE A 148 9.04 13.54 56.19
C ILE A 148 8.51 14.51 55.13
N GLN A 149 9.38 15.01 54.27
CA GLN A 149 9.05 15.94 53.19
C GLN A 149 9.03 15.22 51.84
N PHE A 150 7.93 15.35 51.09
CA PHE A 150 7.82 14.83 49.73
C PHE A 150 8.08 15.95 48.72
N LYS A 151 8.94 15.70 47.72
CA LYS A 151 9.17 16.59 46.57
C LYS A 151 8.78 15.88 45.30
N VAL A 152 7.88 16.47 44.51
CA VAL A 152 7.39 15.86 43.27
C VAL A 152 8.00 16.60 42.09
N LYS A 153 8.82 15.88 41.29
CA LYS A 153 9.30 16.37 40.00
C LYS A 153 8.41 15.83 38.90
N THR A 154 7.76 16.71 38.15
CA THR A 154 7.01 16.35 36.95
C THR A 154 7.77 16.81 35.72
N THR A 155 8.12 15.88 34.85
CA THR A 155 8.57 16.20 33.49
C THR A 155 7.33 16.35 32.61
N ASP A 156 7.09 17.57 32.13
CA ASP A 156 6.03 17.86 31.17
C ASP A 156 6.49 17.45 29.78
N ASN A 157 6.58 16.15 29.54
CA ASN A 157 6.69 15.65 28.18
C ASN A 157 5.30 15.77 27.55
N ASN A 158 5.15 16.70 26.60
CA ASN A 158 3.97 16.77 25.74
C ASN A 158 3.92 15.50 24.89
N PHE A 159 3.35 14.45 25.46
CA PHE A 159 3.15 13.18 24.78
C PHE A 159 1.98 13.34 23.80
N SER A 160 2.30 13.25 22.51
CA SER A 160 1.32 13.19 21.43
C SER A 160 1.49 11.86 20.72
N PHE A 161 0.37 11.24 20.33
CA PHE A 161 0.44 10.15 19.38
C PHE A 161 0.75 10.74 18.00
N PRO A 162 1.70 10.14 17.24
CA PRO A 162 1.88 10.53 15.85
C PRO A 162 0.64 10.15 15.06
N ILE A 163 0.00 11.14 14.43
CA ILE A 163 -1.11 10.92 13.50
C ILE A 163 -0.52 10.38 12.19
N LYS A 164 -1.03 9.23 11.75
CA LYS A 164 -0.59 8.60 10.50
C LYS A 164 -1.38 9.15 9.32
N TYR A 165 -0.81 10.04 8.52
CA TYR A 165 -1.48 10.54 7.32
C TYR A 165 -1.32 9.56 6.14
N TYR A 166 -2.33 9.50 5.27
CA TYR A 166 -2.26 8.83 3.97
C TYR A 166 -2.53 9.87 2.87
N SER A 167 -1.79 9.81 1.76
CA SER A 167 -2.06 10.57 0.54
C SER A 167 -2.65 9.61 -0.50
N GLU A 168 -3.94 9.76 -0.80
CA GLU A 168 -4.57 9.03 -1.90
C GLU A 168 -4.22 9.66 -3.27
N GLU A 169 -4.16 11.00 -3.31
CA GLU A 169 -3.96 11.78 -4.53
C GLU A 169 -2.69 11.43 -5.33
N GLU A 170 -1.61 10.99 -4.67
CA GLU A 170 -0.34 10.65 -5.33
C GLU A 170 -0.36 9.30 -6.07
N LEU A 171 -1.37 8.46 -5.84
CA LEU A 171 -1.52 7.13 -6.44
C LEU A 171 -2.59 7.09 -7.54
N GLU A 172 -3.21 8.23 -7.84
CA GLU A 172 -4.30 8.37 -8.80
C GLU A 172 -3.79 8.56 -10.22
N THR A 173 -4.14 7.63 -11.10
CA THR A 173 -4.00 7.84 -12.55
C THR A 173 -5.29 8.44 -13.08
N ASN A 174 -5.24 9.72 -13.48
CA ASN A 174 -6.38 10.41 -14.09
C ASN A 174 -6.57 9.95 -15.54
N LEU A 175 -7.77 9.46 -15.85
CA LEU A 175 -8.18 8.95 -17.14
C LEU A 175 -9.41 9.69 -17.67
N THR A 176 -9.52 9.77 -18.99
CA THR A 176 -10.74 10.17 -19.69
C THR A 176 -11.14 9.00 -20.59
N CYS A 177 -12.37 8.48 -20.45
CA CYS A 177 -12.82 7.35 -21.25
C CYS A 177 -12.97 7.75 -22.72
N ASP A 178 -12.31 7.04 -23.62
CA ASP A 178 -12.40 7.28 -25.08
C ASP A 178 -13.82 7.02 -25.64
N ASN A 179 -14.65 6.27 -24.93
CA ASN A 179 -15.99 5.90 -25.39
C ASN A 179 -17.09 6.86 -24.92
N CYS A 180 -17.15 7.18 -23.62
CA CYS A 180 -18.22 8.03 -23.07
C CYS A 180 -17.72 9.39 -22.55
N GLY A 181 -16.42 9.67 -22.59
CA GLY A 181 -15.85 10.94 -22.13
C GLY A 181 -15.79 11.12 -20.62
N LEU A 182 -16.18 10.13 -19.82
CA LEU A 182 -16.10 10.20 -18.36
C LEU A 182 -14.65 10.44 -17.91
N LYS A 183 -14.46 11.45 -17.06
CA LYS A 183 -13.20 11.70 -16.35
C LYS A 183 -13.23 11.00 -15.01
N PHE A 184 -12.25 10.14 -14.74
CA PHE A 184 -12.16 9.39 -13.49
C PHE A 184 -10.70 9.11 -13.13
N ALA A 185 -10.41 9.01 -11.84
CA ALA A 185 -9.12 8.58 -11.34
C ALA A 185 -9.13 7.07 -11.06
N ILE A 186 -7.98 6.42 -11.22
CA ILE A 186 -7.80 5.02 -10.84
C ILE A 186 -6.64 4.80 -9.88
N TYR A 187 -6.85 3.94 -8.89
CA TYR A 187 -5.79 3.42 -8.03
C TYR A 187 -5.32 2.07 -8.58
N GLY A 188 -4.09 2.00 -9.09
CA GLY A 188 -3.51 0.74 -9.56
C GLY A 188 -3.99 0.28 -10.95
N VAL A 189 -4.21 -1.03 -11.10
CA VAL A 189 -4.19 -1.73 -12.41
C VAL A 189 -5.60 -2.01 -12.98
N PHE A 190 -5.77 -1.57 -14.23
CA PHE A 190 -6.76 -1.96 -15.25
C PHE A 190 -8.23 -2.08 -14.83
N SER A 191 -9.06 -1.09 -15.19
CA SER A 191 -10.37 -0.92 -14.53
C SER A 191 -11.65 -0.93 -15.37
N ASN A 192 -11.74 -0.97 -16.69
CA ASN A 192 -12.98 -0.59 -17.40
C ASN A 192 -13.52 0.81 -17.02
N CYS A 193 -14.27 1.44 -17.92
CA CYS A 193 -14.97 2.67 -17.58
C CYS A 193 -16.10 2.37 -16.58
N PRO A 194 -16.20 3.06 -15.43
CA PRO A 194 -17.24 2.77 -14.44
C PRO A 194 -18.67 3.10 -14.93
N ASP A 195 -18.76 3.94 -15.96
CA ASP A 195 -20.01 4.33 -16.62
C ASP A 195 -20.36 3.38 -17.78
N CYS A 196 -19.56 3.36 -18.86
CA CYS A 196 -19.89 2.56 -20.04
C CYS A 196 -19.36 1.11 -20.04
N ASN A 197 -18.64 0.70 -18.99
CA ASN A 197 -18.02 -0.63 -18.82
C ASN A 197 -17.07 -1.09 -19.95
N LYS A 198 -16.70 -0.19 -20.89
CA LYS A 198 -15.69 -0.50 -21.90
C LYS A 198 -14.31 -0.57 -21.27
N THR A 199 -13.50 -1.53 -21.74
CA THR A 199 -12.14 -1.72 -21.29
C THR A 199 -11.27 -0.49 -21.62
N ASN A 200 -10.53 -0.04 -20.60
CA ASN A 200 -9.55 1.03 -20.68
C ASN A 200 -8.10 0.50 -20.68
N ALA A 201 -7.91 -0.81 -20.93
CA ALA A 201 -6.61 -1.45 -20.89
C ALA A 201 -5.60 -0.81 -21.85
N PHE A 202 -6.02 -0.50 -23.09
CA PHE A 202 -5.17 0.21 -24.06
C PHE A 202 -4.82 1.64 -23.61
N LEU A 203 -5.80 2.40 -23.10
CA LEU A 203 -5.57 3.74 -22.57
C LEU A 203 -4.56 3.72 -21.41
N ILE A 204 -4.67 2.73 -20.50
CA ILE A 204 -3.74 2.58 -19.38
C ILE A 204 -2.35 2.18 -19.87
N TYR A 205 -2.26 1.30 -20.85
CA TYR A 205 -0.99 0.94 -21.49
C TYR A 205 -0.29 2.17 -22.09
N GLU A 206 -1.04 2.99 -22.84
CA GLU A 206 -0.54 4.25 -23.41
C GLU A 206 -0.06 5.22 -22.31
N LYS A 207 -0.85 5.39 -21.24
CA LYS A 207 -0.44 6.20 -20.07
C LYS A 207 0.78 5.65 -19.34
N SER A 208 0.93 4.33 -19.27
CA SER A 208 2.11 3.70 -18.70
C SER A 208 3.35 4.04 -19.50
N LEU A 209 3.29 3.97 -20.84
CA LEU A 209 4.39 4.39 -21.71
C LEU A 209 4.69 5.89 -21.62
N GLU A 210 3.67 6.75 -21.43
CA GLU A 210 3.90 8.18 -21.18
C GLU A 210 4.69 8.42 -19.88
N VAL A 211 4.35 7.73 -18.79
CA VAL A 211 5.08 7.82 -17.51
C VAL A 211 6.49 7.29 -17.66
N ILE A 212 6.67 6.17 -18.37
CA ILE A 212 7.99 5.59 -18.65
C ILE A 212 8.85 6.55 -19.47
N LYS A 213 8.27 7.24 -20.47
CA LYS A 213 8.98 8.26 -21.26
C LYS A 213 9.41 9.44 -20.39
N LYS A 214 8.54 9.97 -19.53
CA LYS A 214 8.90 11.02 -18.55
C LYS A 214 10.03 10.57 -17.62
N LYS A 215 10.01 9.30 -17.20
CA LYS A 215 11.09 8.71 -16.41
C LYS A 215 12.42 8.71 -17.19
N LEU A 216 12.41 8.29 -18.45
CA LEU A 216 13.58 8.33 -19.32
C LEU A 216 14.14 9.76 -19.49
N GLU A 217 13.27 10.76 -19.67
CA GLU A 217 13.66 12.18 -19.77
C GLU A 217 14.37 12.68 -18.50
N ILE A 218 13.92 12.27 -17.31
CA ILE A 218 14.60 12.58 -16.05
C ILE A 218 16.01 11.98 -16.06
N PHE A 219 16.14 10.72 -16.47
CA PHE A 219 17.42 10.01 -16.52
C PHE A 219 18.34 10.43 -17.68
N SER A 220 17.86 11.28 -18.58
CA SER A 220 18.64 11.84 -19.69
C SER A 220 19.48 13.05 -19.26
N LYS A 221 19.32 13.54 -18.03
CA LYS A 221 20.02 14.72 -17.53
C LYS A 221 21.49 14.40 -17.18
N PRO A 222 22.43 15.33 -17.43
CA PRO A 222 23.87 15.08 -17.31
C PRO A 222 24.39 14.85 -15.89
N GLU A 223 23.58 15.10 -14.86
CA GLU A 223 24.00 15.10 -13.45
C GLU A 223 23.89 13.73 -12.75
N ILE A 224 23.59 12.66 -13.50
CA ILE A 224 23.25 11.36 -12.92
C ILE A 224 24.48 10.44 -12.90
N PRO A 225 24.85 9.88 -11.74
CA PRO A 225 25.91 8.87 -11.64
C PRO A 225 25.68 7.68 -12.59
N GLY A 226 26.74 7.19 -13.23
CA GLY A 226 26.64 6.21 -14.31
C GLY A 226 26.07 4.85 -13.88
N ASP A 227 26.30 4.43 -12.64
CA ASP A 227 25.74 3.22 -12.03
C ASP A 227 24.22 3.34 -11.80
N ILE A 228 23.78 4.49 -11.28
CA ILE A 228 22.35 4.80 -11.13
C ILE A 228 21.67 4.85 -12.49
N LEU A 229 22.33 5.45 -13.49
CA LEU A 229 21.82 5.52 -14.85
C LEU A 229 21.60 4.11 -15.42
N GLU A 230 22.61 3.23 -15.35
CA GLU A 230 22.52 1.88 -15.89
C GLU A 230 21.34 1.09 -15.29
N ILE A 231 21.22 1.07 -13.96
CA ILE A 231 20.11 0.40 -13.25
C ILE A 231 18.76 0.98 -13.67
N SER A 232 18.70 2.31 -13.83
CA SER A 232 17.47 3.01 -14.21
C SER A 232 17.03 2.72 -15.64
N LEU A 233 17.98 2.63 -16.59
CA LEU A 233 17.69 2.26 -17.98
C LEU A 233 17.17 0.81 -18.07
N ILE A 234 17.77 -0.12 -17.32
CA ILE A 234 17.26 -1.51 -17.24
C ILE A 234 15.83 -1.51 -16.67
N SER A 235 15.59 -0.73 -15.60
CA SER A 235 14.25 -0.60 -15.01
C SER A 235 13.22 -0.05 -16.01
N ILE A 236 13.61 0.89 -16.87
CA ILE A 236 12.75 1.47 -17.93
C ILE A 236 12.38 0.41 -18.98
N LEU A 237 13.38 -0.35 -19.47
CA LEU A 237 13.16 -1.46 -20.40
C LEU A 237 12.18 -2.48 -19.83
N THR A 238 12.42 -2.94 -18.59
CA THR A 238 11.55 -3.91 -17.92
C THR A 238 10.15 -3.35 -17.68
N ALA A 239 10.01 -2.06 -17.33
CA ALA A 239 8.71 -1.45 -17.10
C ALA A 239 7.84 -1.39 -18.36
N ALA A 240 8.42 -1.08 -19.53
CA ALA A 240 7.68 -1.03 -20.79
C ALA A 240 7.15 -2.41 -21.21
N ILE A 241 7.98 -3.46 -21.09
CA ILE A 241 7.58 -4.84 -21.38
C ILE A 241 6.55 -5.33 -20.35
N SER A 242 6.71 -4.96 -19.09
CA SER A 242 5.75 -5.31 -18.03
C SER A 242 4.39 -4.65 -18.24
N ALA A 243 4.36 -3.40 -18.72
CA ALA A 243 3.11 -2.72 -19.08
C ALA A 243 2.39 -3.47 -20.23
N PHE A 244 3.14 -3.96 -21.21
CA PHE A 244 2.59 -4.75 -22.32
C PHE A 244 2.10 -6.13 -21.88
N ASP A 245 2.82 -6.81 -20.99
CA ASP A 245 2.35 -8.07 -20.38
C ASP A 245 1.09 -7.86 -19.53
N GLY A 246 1.00 -6.73 -18.84
CA GLY A 246 -0.21 -6.29 -18.12
C GLY A 246 -1.41 -6.15 -19.05
N LEU A 247 -1.25 -5.43 -20.17
CA LEU A 247 -2.26 -5.34 -21.23
C LEU A 247 -2.69 -6.74 -21.69
N GLY A 248 -1.72 -7.60 -22.02
CA GLY A 248 -1.99 -8.94 -22.52
C GLY A 248 -2.81 -9.83 -21.58
N LYS A 249 -2.60 -9.73 -20.26
CA LYS A 249 -3.40 -10.46 -19.27
C LYS A 249 -4.86 -10.04 -19.31
N GLU A 250 -5.13 -8.75 -19.45
CA GLU A 250 -6.49 -8.22 -19.60
C GLU A 250 -7.14 -8.69 -20.89
N LEU A 251 -6.40 -8.66 -22.00
CA LEU A 251 -6.91 -9.14 -23.29
C LEU A 251 -7.29 -10.62 -23.23
N ARG A 252 -6.51 -11.45 -22.53
CA ARG A 252 -6.86 -12.87 -22.30
C ARG A 252 -8.12 -13.04 -21.47
N ASN A 253 -8.32 -12.21 -20.44
CA ASN A 253 -9.53 -12.26 -19.63
C ASN A 253 -10.79 -11.90 -20.45
N LYS A 254 -10.65 -10.98 -21.40
CA LYS A 254 -11.77 -10.48 -22.23
C LYS A 254 -12.05 -11.31 -23.48
N LYS A 255 -11.00 -11.78 -24.17
CA LYS A 255 -11.08 -12.61 -25.40
C LYS A 255 -10.21 -13.88 -25.25
N PRO A 256 -10.58 -14.86 -24.40
CA PRO A 256 -9.76 -16.05 -24.12
C PRO A 256 -9.61 -17.01 -25.32
N HIS A 257 -10.51 -16.96 -26.29
CA HIS A 257 -10.42 -17.73 -27.53
C HIS A 257 -9.42 -17.14 -28.52
N HIS A 258 -9.25 -15.81 -28.50
CA HIS A 258 -8.33 -15.10 -29.39
C HIS A 258 -6.92 -15.03 -28.80
N TYR A 259 -6.83 -14.74 -27.50
CA TYR A 259 -5.56 -14.72 -26.78
C TYR A 259 -5.44 -15.93 -25.85
N PRO A 260 -4.55 -16.90 -26.13
CA PRO A 260 -4.50 -18.14 -25.37
C PRO A 260 -4.05 -17.91 -23.92
N SER A 261 -4.69 -18.61 -22.99
CA SER A 261 -4.40 -18.53 -21.55
C SER A 261 -3.00 -19.02 -21.18
N LYS A 262 -2.41 -19.88 -22.02
CA LYS A 262 -1.07 -20.44 -21.84
C LYS A 262 -0.18 -20.16 -23.06
N PRO A 263 1.13 -19.92 -22.85
CA PRO A 263 1.79 -19.81 -21.54
C PRO A 263 1.48 -18.49 -20.83
N LYS A 264 1.67 -18.44 -19.51
CA LYS A 264 1.34 -17.25 -18.69
C LYS A 264 2.09 -16.00 -19.18
N ASN A 265 3.33 -16.16 -19.60
CA ASN A 265 4.23 -15.10 -20.09
C ASN A 265 4.20 -14.91 -21.62
N LEU A 266 3.11 -15.29 -22.32
CA LEU A 266 3.02 -15.13 -23.77
C LEU A 266 3.37 -13.71 -24.24
N PHE A 267 2.85 -12.68 -23.58
CA PHE A 267 3.10 -11.28 -23.96
C PHE A 267 4.51 -10.78 -23.58
N GLN A 268 5.30 -11.58 -22.86
CA GLN A 268 6.73 -11.35 -22.64
C GLN A 268 7.60 -12.15 -23.61
N ASN A 269 7.01 -13.02 -24.44
CA ASN A 269 7.70 -13.84 -25.42
C ASN A 269 7.22 -13.46 -26.82
N MET A 270 7.88 -12.46 -27.41
CA MET A 270 7.50 -11.90 -28.71
C MET A 270 7.45 -12.95 -29.82
N TYR A 271 8.40 -13.90 -29.83
CA TYR A 271 8.42 -14.98 -30.82
C TYR A 271 7.14 -15.83 -30.75
N LEU A 272 6.80 -16.31 -29.55
CA LEU A 272 5.63 -17.16 -29.37
C LEU A 272 4.32 -16.37 -29.53
N LEU A 273 4.29 -15.11 -29.08
CA LEU A 273 3.14 -14.24 -29.28
C LEU A 273 2.85 -14.07 -30.78
N ASN A 274 3.86 -13.70 -31.56
CA ASN A 274 3.72 -13.51 -32.99
C ASN A 274 3.30 -14.81 -33.70
N GLU A 275 3.87 -15.95 -33.33
CA GLU A 275 3.46 -17.27 -33.84
C GLU A 275 1.97 -17.56 -33.56
N LYS A 276 1.50 -17.28 -32.33
CA LYS A 276 0.09 -17.48 -31.94
C LYS A 276 -0.86 -16.50 -32.61
N MET A 277 -0.35 -15.36 -33.06
CA MET A 277 -1.11 -14.34 -33.79
C MET A 277 -0.90 -14.45 -35.30
N ASN A 278 -0.52 -15.62 -35.81
CA ASN A 278 -0.34 -15.89 -37.25
C ASN A 278 0.58 -14.86 -37.95
N ASN A 279 1.68 -14.48 -37.30
CA ASN A 279 2.66 -13.50 -37.78
C ASN A 279 2.17 -12.05 -37.93
N LEU A 280 1.02 -11.69 -37.36
CA LEU A 280 0.46 -10.34 -37.44
C LEU A 280 1.48 -9.24 -37.07
N ILE A 281 2.26 -9.43 -36.01
CA ILE A 281 3.18 -8.39 -35.51
C ILE A 281 4.34 -8.23 -36.49
N LEU A 282 4.87 -9.34 -37.00
CA LEU A 282 5.91 -9.32 -38.03
C LEU A 282 5.46 -8.59 -39.31
N GLU A 283 4.21 -8.78 -39.71
CA GLU A 283 3.68 -8.20 -40.95
C GLU A 283 3.36 -6.70 -40.83
N ASN A 284 3.00 -6.23 -39.63
CA ASN A 284 2.47 -4.87 -39.44
C ASN A 284 3.40 -3.93 -38.66
N HIS A 285 4.39 -4.44 -37.93
CA HIS A 285 5.33 -3.62 -37.16
C HIS A 285 6.51 -3.18 -38.02
N SER A 286 6.84 -1.89 -37.97
CA SER A 286 7.89 -1.25 -38.77
C SER A 286 9.26 -1.94 -38.69
N ASP A 287 9.67 -2.35 -37.48
CA ASP A 287 10.89 -3.12 -37.25
C ASP A 287 10.68 -4.21 -36.19
N TYR A 288 10.12 -5.35 -36.62
CA TYR A 288 9.88 -6.49 -35.74
C TYR A 288 11.17 -7.11 -35.19
N ASN A 289 12.28 -7.06 -35.94
CA ASN A 289 13.54 -7.68 -35.50
C ASN A 289 14.16 -6.89 -34.36
N GLU A 290 14.15 -5.56 -34.44
CA GLU A 290 14.62 -4.70 -33.36
C GLU A 290 13.71 -4.84 -32.12
N LEU A 291 12.39 -4.92 -32.31
CA LEU A 291 11.44 -5.22 -31.22
C LEU A 291 11.77 -6.55 -30.53
N LEU A 292 11.99 -7.62 -31.30
CA LEU A 292 12.36 -8.94 -30.78
C LEU A 292 13.64 -8.87 -29.94
N LYS A 293 14.64 -8.11 -30.40
CA LYS A 293 15.89 -7.88 -29.68
C LYS A 293 15.66 -7.26 -28.32
N TRP A 294 14.82 -6.24 -28.19
CA TRP A 294 14.54 -5.63 -26.88
C TRP A 294 13.92 -6.61 -25.88
N PHE A 295 13.03 -7.49 -26.35
CA PHE A 295 12.46 -8.55 -25.52
C PHE A 295 13.51 -9.57 -25.08
N GLN A 296 14.47 -9.93 -25.95
CA GLN A 296 15.59 -10.81 -25.56
C GLN A 296 16.56 -10.10 -24.60
N LEU A 297 16.87 -8.83 -24.84
CA LEU A 297 17.75 -8.06 -23.94
C LEU A 297 17.15 -7.96 -22.54
N ARG A 298 15.84 -7.76 -22.40
CA ARG A 298 15.16 -7.82 -21.10
C ARG A 298 15.34 -9.17 -20.40
N HIS A 299 15.27 -10.28 -21.13
CA HIS A 299 15.52 -11.61 -20.58
C HIS A 299 16.97 -11.73 -20.05
N ILE A 300 17.94 -11.25 -20.81
CA ILE A 300 19.35 -11.27 -20.41
C ILE A 300 19.61 -10.37 -19.19
N PHE A 301 19.01 -9.18 -19.12
CA PHE A 301 19.19 -8.29 -17.98
C PHE A 301 18.62 -8.89 -16.69
N GLU A 302 17.49 -9.58 -16.77
CA GLU A 302 16.86 -10.20 -15.60
C GLU A 302 17.53 -11.49 -15.13
N HIS A 303 18.02 -12.33 -16.05
CA HIS A 303 18.49 -13.67 -15.71
C HIS A 303 20.01 -13.85 -15.82
N ASN A 304 20.67 -13.07 -16.67
CA ASN A 304 22.09 -13.22 -17.00
C ASN A 304 22.92 -11.97 -16.67
N MET A 305 22.43 -11.09 -15.79
CA MET A 305 23.11 -9.85 -15.38
C MET A 305 23.51 -8.93 -16.56
N GLY A 306 22.78 -9.02 -17.68
CA GLY A 306 23.07 -8.26 -18.90
C GLY A 306 24.14 -8.87 -19.81
N VAL A 307 24.67 -10.05 -19.49
CA VAL A 307 25.69 -10.75 -20.31
C VAL A 307 25.05 -11.55 -21.44
N VAL A 308 25.39 -11.20 -22.69
CA VAL A 308 24.83 -11.85 -23.88
C VAL A 308 25.29 -13.30 -23.97
N ASP A 309 24.33 -14.22 -24.01
CA ASP A 309 24.56 -15.67 -24.04
C ASP A 309 24.27 -16.29 -25.42
N GLU A 310 24.47 -17.61 -25.53
CA GLU A 310 24.22 -18.35 -26.78
C GLU A 310 22.74 -18.35 -27.18
N ASP A 311 21.82 -18.41 -26.22
CA ASP A 311 20.39 -18.41 -26.52
C ASP A 311 19.95 -17.07 -27.11
N CYS A 312 20.46 -15.96 -26.58
CA CYS A 312 20.23 -14.64 -27.13
C CYS A 312 20.80 -14.53 -28.55
N VAL A 313 22.05 -14.92 -28.78
CA VAL A 313 22.67 -14.84 -30.12
C VAL A 313 21.92 -15.69 -31.14
N ARG A 314 21.42 -16.86 -30.73
CA ARG A 314 20.60 -17.72 -31.60
C ARG A 314 19.32 -17.02 -32.07
N LYS A 315 18.69 -16.21 -31.21
CA LYS A 315 17.45 -15.48 -31.51
C LYS A 315 17.71 -14.10 -32.14
N VAL A 316 18.85 -13.50 -31.83
CA VAL A 316 19.27 -12.16 -32.26
C VAL A 316 20.74 -12.24 -32.75
N PRO A 317 20.97 -12.73 -33.98
CA PRO A 317 22.32 -13.00 -34.48
C PRO A 317 23.23 -11.78 -34.54
N GLU A 318 22.66 -10.58 -34.69
CA GLU A 318 23.41 -9.32 -34.69
C GLU A 318 24.19 -9.07 -33.39
N LEU A 319 23.80 -9.69 -32.26
CA LEU A 319 24.51 -9.53 -30.98
C LEU A 319 25.69 -10.48 -30.80
N ASN A 320 26.03 -11.30 -31.82
CA ASN A 320 27.12 -12.28 -31.72
C ASN A 320 28.47 -11.65 -31.32
N TYR A 321 28.76 -10.43 -31.78
CA TYR A 321 30.00 -9.70 -31.42
C TYR A 321 30.09 -9.36 -29.92
N LEU A 322 28.98 -9.41 -29.19
CA LEU A 322 28.89 -9.19 -27.75
C LEU A 322 28.77 -10.48 -26.94
N LYS A 323 28.85 -11.66 -27.56
CA LYS A 323 28.77 -12.94 -26.83
C LYS A 323 29.77 -12.98 -25.66
N GLY A 324 29.27 -13.30 -24.47
CA GLY A 324 30.04 -13.31 -23.22
C GLY A 324 30.37 -11.93 -22.63
N ARG A 325 29.82 -10.84 -23.20
CA ARG A 325 30.00 -9.47 -22.72
C ARG A 325 28.67 -8.86 -22.30
N LYS A 326 28.74 -7.86 -21.43
CA LYS A 326 27.57 -7.10 -20.98
C LYS A 326 27.08 -6.17 -22.09
N PHE A 327 25.78 -6.20 -22.40
CA PHE A 327 25.16 -5.21 -23.28
C PHE A 327 25.01 -3.88 -22.55
N LYS A 328 25.40 -2.77 -23.20
CA LYS A 328 25.29 -1.41 -22.63
C LYS A 328 24.09 -0.70 -23.24
N LEU A 329 23.11 -0.36 -22.41
CA LEU A 329 21.95 0.43 -22.82
C LEU A 329 22.31 1.91 -22.96
N THR A 330 21.62 2.58 -23.89
CA THR A 330 21.69 4.03 -24.07
C THR A 330 20.30 4.64 -24.01
N VAL A 331 20.22 5.94 -23.70
CA VAL A 331 18.96 6.69 -23.67
C VAL A 331 18.29 6.72 -25.04
N SER A 332 19.04 6.97 -26.12
CA SER A 332 18.51 7.05 -27.49
C SER A 332 17.81 5.75 -27.90
N GLN A 333 18.46 4.61 -27.64
CA GLN A 333 17.92 3.29 -27.92
C GLN A 333 16.61 3.02 -27.17
N LEU A 334 16.52 3.47 -25.90
CA LEU A 334 15.29 3.29 -25.13
C LEU A 334 14.16 4.24 -25.57
N ASP A 335 14.47 5.44 -26.07
CA ASP A 335 13.45 6.31 -26.64
C ASP A 335 12.85 5.70 -27.92
N GLU A 336 13.70 5.19 -28.82
CA GLU A 336 13.29 4.44 -30.01
C GLU A 336 12.47 3.19 -29.64
N PHE A 337 12.92 2.43 -28.63
CA PHE A 337 12.17 1.29 -28.13
C PHE A 337 10.78 1.68 -27.59
N ILE A 338 10.65 2.79 -26.84
CA ILE A 338 9.34 3.25 -26.36
C ILE A 338 8.42 3.61 -27.54
N ILE A 339 8.95 4.19 -28.62
CA ILE A 339 8.18 4.47 -29.85
C ILE A 339 7.71 3.16 -30.49
N SER A 340 8.61 2.17 -30.62
CA SER A 340 8.27 0.84 -31.12
C SER A 340 7.21 0.13 -30.25
N MET A 341 7.27 0.26 -28.92
CA MET A 341 6.24 -0.28 -28.03
C MET A 341 4.87 0.40 -28.22
N LYS A 342 4.84 1.71 -28.51
CA LYS A 342 3.57 2.40 -28.85
C LYS A 342 2.96 1.85 -30.13
N GLU A 343 3.79 1.62 -31.15
CA GLU A 343 3.36 1.02 -32.40
C GLU A 343 2.81 -0.41 -32.19
N LEU A 344 3.53 -1.23 -31.43
CA LEU A 344 3.07 -2.56 -31.02
C LEU A 344 1.70 -2.50 -30.35
N GLY A 345 1.49 -1.55 -29.42
CA GLY A 345 0.19 -1.34 -28.79
C GLY A 345 -0.94 -1.03 -29.77
N ARG A 346 -0.66 -0.23 -30.82
CA ARG A 346 -1.63 0.10 -31.87
C ARG A 346 -2.01 -1.14 -32.68
N ILE A 347 -1.04 -1.95 -33.09
CA ILE A 347 -1.28 -3.19 -33.85
C ILE A 347 -2.17 -4.14 -33.05
N ILE A 348 -1.86 -4.35 -31.77
CA ILE A 348 -2.68 -5.20 -30.90
C ILE A 348 -4.07 -4.61 -30.66
N LYS A 349 -4.21 -3.28 -30.64
CA LYS A 349 -5.51 -2.60 -30.52
C LYS A 349 -6.39 -2.81 -31.76
N GLU A 350 -5.79 -2.80 -32.95
CA GLU A 350 -6.48 -3.07 -34.21
C GLU A 350 -6.99 -4.51 -34.23
N ASP A 351 -6.12 -5.49 -33.98
CA ASP A 351 -6.48 -6.92 -33.84
C ASP A 351 -7.52 -7.19 -32.75
N TYR A 352 -7.49 -6.44 -31.64
CA TYR A 352 -8.49 -6.58 -30.60
C TYR A 352 -9.88 -6.07 -31.03
N ASN A 353 -9.97 -5.12 -31.95
CA ASN A 353 -11.24 -4.55 -32.39
C ASN A 353 -11.86 -5.30 -33.56
N GLU A 354 -11.06 -6.06 -34.31
CA GLU A 354 -11.52 -7.11 -35.22
C GLU A 354 -12.17 -8.28 -34.45
#